data_AF-A0A7C1ATJ7-F1
#
_entry.id   AF-A0A7C1ATJ7-F1
#
_cell.length_a   1.000
_cell.length_b   1.000
_cell.length_c   1.000
_cell.angle_alpha   90.00
_cell.angle_beta   90.00
_cell.angle_gamma   90.00
#
_symmetry.space_group_name_H-M   'P 1'
#
loop_
_entity.id
_entity.type
_entity.pdbx_description
1 polymer ?
#
loop_
_entity_poly.entity_id
_entity_poly.type
_entity_poly.pdbx_seq_one_letter_code
_entity_poly.pdbx_strand_id
1 'polypeptide(L)'
;MIGSGFFLALVIGEGGEYIFVIIISFLLLYGLLYIRKRNFSMLAKSVIVGTLAGLFGAVKILPFLALMRTVPRTISDYSGFSLKSFTISLLYPHQGLFSPIWRNLDAIRGSYGPDENGMYVGGLTAVLAIIGMIYLARKDWRILAIFGVFCLFIFGDRLPVSLWALVRRLPVYHSMRVAQRLRFVFLMLLALFSGFGITLVWKKIMAGFFSSGIKAGHRRLGPILLAGFTGLIALNAIHMIFVNSLIFRDAFSIQPLKTVAHTDFKQISFSLNYDNTGLVEEDEQDPISSGSAYYYSYLNNWGTSADCLSHYGLPRNAQAYDSIDYKGELYFAGGSSKIIRSEWTPNKITAEVKMREKDRLVLNQNYYPGWHAESNTGKSYPVEKYRGLLSVQIDREVTGIRLFYRPTEFVIGLLITVVTCLISMGVIIRPGR
;
A
#
# COMPACT_ATOMS: atom_id res chain seq x y z
N MET A 1 -12.62 0.36 20.33
CA MET A 1 -11.42 -0.50 20.14
C MET A 1 -11.65 -1.53 19.05
N ILE A 2 -12.69 -2.38 19.14
CA ILE A 2 -13.03 -3.35 18.08
C ILE A 2 -13.14 -2.67 16.70
N GLY A 3 -13.97 -1.64 16.57
CA GLY A 3 -14.08 -0.89 15.32
C GLY A 3 -12.75 -0.31 14.83
N SER A 4 -11.95 0.29 15.71
CA SER A 4 -10.62 0.82 15.36
C SER A 4 -9.65 -0.27 14.87
N GLY A 5 -9.64 -1.44 15.52
CA GLY A 5 -8.84 -2.59 15.09
C GLY A 5 -9.30 -3.14 13.74
N PHE A 6 -10.61 -3.23 13.53
CA PHE A 6 -11.19 -3.65 12.25
C PHE A 6 -10.84 -2.69 11.11
N PHE A 7 -11.01 -1.37 11.28
CA PHE A 7 -10.63 -0.39 10.27
C PHE A 7 -9.13 -0.43 9.96
N LEU A 8 -8.29 -0.63 10.97
CA LEU A 8 -6.86 -0.78 10.77
C LEU A 8 -6.49 -2.10 10.06
N ALA A 9 -7.28 -3.16 10.23
CA ALA A 9 -7.13 -4.39 9.45
C ALA A 9 -7.56 -4.21 7.98
N LEU A 10 -8.57 -3.39 7.70
CA LEU A 10 -8.94 -3.05 6.32
C LEU A 10 -7.79 -2.35 5.58
N VAL A 11 -7.04 -1.48 6.26
CA VAL A 11 -5.82 -0.87 5.68
C VAL A 11 -4.82 -1.94 5.21
N ILE A 12 -4.66 -3.03 5.98
CA ILE A 12 -3.82 -4.16 5.56
C ILE A 12 -4.45 -4.89 4.37
N GLY A 13 -5.76 -5.15 4.41
CA GLY A 13 -6.51 -5.81 3.34
C GLY A 13 -6.31 -5.15 1.98
N GLU A 14 -6.44 -3.82 1.92
CA GLU A 14 -6.28 -2.98 0.72
C GLU A 14 -4.82 -2.81 0.26
N GLY A 15 -3.84 -3.42 0.93
CA GLY A 15 -2.42 -3.33 0.55
C GLY A 15 -1.67 -2.14 1.14
N GLY A 16 -2.28 -1.41 2.08
CA GLY A 16 -1.67 -0.32 2.84
C GLY A 16 -0.69 -0.80 3.92
N GLU A 17 0.20 -1.74 3.62
CA GLU A 17 1.08 -2.39 4.60
C GLU A 17 2.00 -1.39 5.33
N TYR A 18 2.51 -0.39 4.60
CA TYR A 18 3.34 0.66 5.19
C TYR A 18 2.51 1.58 6.08
N ILE A 19 1.29 1.93 5.64
CA ILE A 19 0.38 2.81 6.36
C ILE A 19 -0.02 2.15 7.69
N PHE A 20 -0.26 0.84 7.69
CA PHE A 20 -0.52 0.06 8.90
C PHE A 20 0.60 0.20 9.94
N VAL A 21 1.85 -0.02 9.55
CA VAL A 21 3.02 0.11 10.44
C VAL A 21 3.16 1.56 10.95
N ILE A 22 2.95 2.54 10.07
CA ILE A 22 3.01 3.96 10.41
C ILE A 22 1.93 4.33 11.45
N ILE A 23 0.69 3.88 11.27
CA ILE A 23 -0.42 4.14 12.21
C ILE A 23 -0.14 3.49 13.57
N ILE A 24 0.34 2.24 13.60
CA ILE A 24 0.70 1.59 14.87
C ILE A 24 1.81 2.35 15.57
N SER A 25 2.84 2.78 14.83
CA SER A 25 3.93 3.60 15.38
C SER A 25 3.40 4.88 16.02
N PHE A 26 2.48 5.56 15.33
CA PHE A 26 1.81 6.75 15.84
C PHE A 26 0.98 6.44 17.11
N LEU A 27 0.16 5.39 17.11
CA LEU A 27 -0.68 5.03 18.25
C LEU A 27 0.15 4.63 19.48
N LEU A 28 1.26 3.92 19.29
CA LEU A 28 2.17 3.55 20.38
C LEU A 28 2.87 4.79 20.95
N LEU A 29 3.40 5.67 20.10
CA LEU A 29 4.02 6.93 20.54
C LEU A 29 3.01 7.84 21.26
N TYR A 30 1.79 7.93 20.74
CA TYR A 30 0.67 8.61 21.39
C TYR A 30 0.37 7.99 22.76
N GLY A 31 0.24 6.66 22.82
CA GLY A 31 0.00 5.94 24.07
C GLY A 31 1.09 6.20 25.12
N LEU A 32 2.36 6.21 24.72
CA LEU A 32 3.53 6.45 25.57
C LEU A 32 3.54 7.87 26.15
N LEU A 33 3.33 8.89 25.32
CA LEU A 33 3.38 10.29 25.76
C LEU A 33 2.20 10.69 26.66
N TYR A 34 1.10 9.92 26.63
CA TYR A 34 -0.08 10.16 27.46
C TYR A 34 -0.15 9.31 28.73
N ILE A 35 0.92 8.61 29.10
CA ILE A 35 1.03 7.95 30.40
C ILE A 35 1.03 9.03 31.50
N ARG A 36 0.11 8.91 32.48
CA ARG A 36 0.00 9.85 33.60
C ARG A 36 -0.14 9.11 34.92
N LYS A 37 0.73 9.37 35.90
CA LYS A 37 0.67 8.79 37.26
C LYS A 37 0.37 7.26 37.25
N ARG A 38 1.16 6.49 36.48
CA ARG A 38 0.99 5.03 36.26
C ARG A 38 -0.33 4.59 35.59
N ASN A 39 -1.11 5.49 35.02
CA ASN A 39 -2.24 5.13 34.16
C ASN A 39 -1.73 4.82 32.74
N PHE A 40 -1.69 3.53 32.39
CA PHE A 40 -1.27 3.03 31.08
C PHE A 40 -2.44 2.84 30.11
N SER A 41 -3.64 3.33 30.42
CA SER A 41 -4.85 3.05 29.64
C SER A 41 -4.72 3.41 28.15
N MET A 42 -4.07 4.52 27.80
CA MET A 42 -3.89 4.92 26.40
C MET A 42 -2.94 3.98 25.67
N LEU A 43 -1.80 3.64 26.29
CA LEU A 43 -0.88 2.65 25.75
C LEU A 43 -1.55 1.28 25.60
N ALA A 44 -2.28 0.83 26.63
CA ALA A 44 -3.03 -0.42 26.59
C ALA A 44 -4.07 -0.43 25.45
N LYS A 45 -4.81 0.66 25.26
CA LYS A 45 -5.76 0.81 24.15
C LYS A 45 -5.04 0.73 22.79
N SER A 46 -3.89 1.38 22.63
CA SER A 46 -3.10 1.29 21.40
C SER A 46 -2.62 -0.13 21.10
N VAL A 47 -2.14 -0.85 22.12
CA VAL A 47 -1.73 -2.26 22.00
C VAL A 47 -2.92 -3.16 21.67
N ILE A 48 -4.07 -2.96 22.32
CA ILE A 48 -5.30 -3.71 22.03
C ILE A 48 -5.75 -3.47 20.58
N VAL A 49 -5.74 -2.22 20.11
CA VAL A 49 -6.11 -1.89 18.73
C VAL A 49 -5.17 -2.54 17.72
N GLY A 50 -3.85 -2.48 17.95
CA GLY A 50 -2.87 -3.14 17.08
C GLY A 50 -3.02 -4.67 17.08
N THR A 51 -3.30 -5.26 18.24
CA THR A 51 -3.53 -6.71 18.37
C THR A 51 -4.80 -7.13 17.63
N LEU A 52 -5.91 -6.42 17.83
CA LEU A 52 -7.16 -6.68 17.11
C LEU A 52 -6.98 -6.53 15.60
N ALA A 53 -6.24 -5.51 15.15
CA ALA A 53 -5.93 -5.34 13.74
C ALA A 53 -5.12 -6.52 13.17
N GLY A 54 -4.15 -7.03 13.93
CA GLY A 54 -3.40 -8.23 13.57
C GLY A 54 -4.28 -9.49 13.50
N LEU A 55 -5.22 -9.65 14.44
CA LEU A 55 -6.16 -10.78 14.49
C LEU A 55 -7.18 -10.73 13.35
N PHE A 56 -7.79 -9.58 13.09
CA PHE A 56 -8.68 -9.40 11.94
C PHE A 56 -7.93 -9.57 10.61
N GLY A 57 -6.70 -9.05 10.51
CA GLY A 57 -5.85 -9.15 9.32
C GLY A 57 -5.07 -10.46 9.19
N ALA A 58 -5.26 -11.45 10.07
CA ALA A 58 -4.43 -12.65 10.15
C ALA A 58 -4.39 -13.44 8.84
N VAL A 59 -5.51 -13.50 8.11
CA VAL A 59 -5.63 -14.13 6.78
C VAL A 59 -4.62 -13.63 5.75
N LYS A 60 -4.17 -12.36 5.86
CA LYS A 60 -3.16 -11.76 4.98
C LYS A 60 -1.79 -11.70 5.64
N ILE A 61 -1.73 -11.35 6.93
CA ILE A 61 -0.49 -11.20 7.68
C ILE A 61 0.28 -12.53 7.78
N LEU A 62 -0.38 -13.65 8.05
CA LEU A 62 0.33 -14.92 8.25
C LEU A 62 1.02 -15.42 6.96
N PRO A 63 0.35 -15.50 5.79
CA PRO A 63 1.03 -15.81 4.54
C PRO A 63 2.18 -14.84 4.24
N PHE A 64 1.98 -13.54 4.49
CA PHE A 64 3.01 -12.52 4.29
C PHE A 64 4.23 -12.74 5.18
N LEU A 65 4.03 -13.00 6.49
CA LEU A 65 5.13 -13.30 7.41
C LEU A 65 5.87 -14.60 7.04
N ALA A 66 5.16 -15.60 6.54
CA ALA A 66 5.77 -16.84 6.06
C ALA A 66 6.67 -16.58 4.85
N LEU A 67 6.20 -15.79 3.89
CA LEU A 67 7.00 -15.38 2.74
C LEU A 67 8.21 -14.52 3.15
N MET A 68 8.03 -13.56 4.05
CA MET A 68 9.11 -12.69 4.52
C MET A 68 10.18 -13.43 5.33
N ARG A 69 9.84 -14.57 5.95
CA ARG A 69 10.81 -15.46 6.61
C ARG A 69 11.65 -16.24 5.61
N THR A 70 11.07 -16.64 4.47
CA THR A 70 11.81 -17.37 3.43
C THR A 70 12.61 -16.45 2.53
N VAL A 71 12.09 -15.25 2.26
CA VAL A 71 12.72 -14.25 1.41
C VAL A 71 12.67 -12.88 2.10
N PRO A 72 13.60 -12.60 3.03
CA PRO A 72 13.67 -11.30 3.69
C PRO A 72 13.87 -10.20 2.65
N ARG A 73 12.98 -9.21 2.66
CA ARG A 73 13.12 -8.01 1.83
C ARG A 73 13.89 -6.95 2.61
N THR A 74 15.16 -6.75 2.29
CA THR A 74 15.97 -5.65 2.82
C THR A 74 16.11 -4.57 1.77
N ILE A 75 15.82 -3.31 2.12
CA ILE A 75 15.90 -2.20 1.17
C ILE A 75 16.87 -1.14 1.67
N SER A 76 17.87 -0.83 0.84
CA SER A 76 18.84 0.23 1.08
C SER A 76 18.55 1.42 0.17
N ASP A 77 17.65 2.31 0.60
CA ASP A 77 17.35 3.55 -0.10
C ASP A 77 17.84 4.76 0.71
N TYR A 78 18.42 5.77 0.04
CA TYR A 78 18.62 7.10 0.61
C TYR A 78 17.34 7.92 0.41
N SER A 79 16.76 8.46 1.48
CA SER A 79 15.43 9.08 1.39
C SER A 79 15.18 10.17 2.43
N GLY A 80 14.18 11.02 2.18
CA GLY A 80 13.72 12.09 3.05
C GLY A 80 13.61 13.43 2.32
N PHE A 81 12.88 14.41 2.86
CA PHE A 81 12.77 15.75 2.27
C PHE A 81 14.02 16.62 2.54
N SER A 82 14.44 17.36 1.51
CA SER A 82 15.26 18.55 1.65
C SER A 82 14.36 19.73 2.02
N LEU A 83 14.90 20.81 2.59
CA LEU A 83 14.09 22.00 2.88
C LEU A 83 13.39 22.55 1.63
N LYS A 84 14.08 22.50 0.47
CA LYS A 84 13.53 22.94 -0.83
C LYS A 84 12.41 22.02 -1.32
N SER A 85 12.60 20.70 -1.31
CA SER A 85 11.53 19.76 -1.69
C SER A 85 10.33 19.84 -0.75
N PHE A 86 10.57 19.98 0.56
CA PHE A 86 9.52 20.11 1.56
C PHE A 86 8.65 21.35 1.31
N THR A 87 9.26 22.52 1.07
CA THR A 87 8.51 23.75 0.83
C THR A 87 7.75 23.71 -0.49
N ILE A 88 8.36 23.16 -1.55
CA ILE A 88 7.70 22.93 -2.84
C ILE A 88 6.48 22.02 -2.65
N SER A 89 6.66 20.86 -2.02
CA SER A 89 5.59 19.90 -1.82
C SER A 89 4.43 20.45 -1.00
N LEU A 90 4.70 21.36 -0.05
CA LEU A 90 3.69 21.88 0.86
C LEU A 90 2.93 23.11 0.29
N LEU A 91 3.63 23.97 -0.45
CA LEU A 91 3.14 25.32 -0.79
C LEU A 91 3.07 25.63 -2.29
N TYR A 92 3.73 24.86 -3.15
CA TYR A 92 3.73 25.15 -4.59
C TYR A 92 2.50 24.54 -5.27
N PRO A 93 1.63 25.32 -5.94
CA PRO A 93 0.34 24.82 -6.44
C PRO A 93 0.46 23.92 -7.68
N HIS A 94 1.56 23.92 -8.43
CA HIS A 94 1.71 23.09 -9.62
C HIS A 94 2.25 21.68 -9.27
N GLN A 95 1.39 20.87 -8.65
CA GLN A 95 1.69 19.50 -8.20
C GLN A 95 1.36 18.41 -9.24
N GLY A 96 0.84 18.77 -10.42
CA GLY A 96 0.46 17.80 -11.46
C GLY A 96 1.62 16.91 -11.93
N LEU A 97 1.29 15.75 -12.51
CA LEU A 97 2.28 14.72 -12.89
C LEU A 97 3.30 15.27 -13.93
N PHE A 98 2.84 16.17 -14.80
CA PHE A 98 3.65 16.80 -15.86
C PHE A 98 4.41 18.05 -15.41
N SER A 99 4.33 18.43 -14.13
CA SER A 99 4.99 19.64 -13.67
C SER A 99 6.51 19.52 -13.83
N PRO A 100 7.19 20.48 -14.51
CA PRO A 100 8.64 20.44 -14.69
C PRO A 100 9.41 20.41 -13.38
N ILE A 101 8.77 20.82 -12.27
CA ILE A 101 9.37 20.79 -10.94
C ILE A 101 9.76 19.38 -10.48
N TRP A 102 9.01 18.37 -10.92
CA TRP A 102 9.29 16.96 -10.62
C TRP A 102 10.43 16.39 -11.46
N ARG A 103 10.74 17.01 -12.60
CA ARG A 103 11.87 16.65 -13.49
C ARG A 103 13.16 17.39 -13.14
N ASN A 104 13.10 18.42 -12.29
CA ASN A 104 14.24 19.25 -11.95
C ASN A 104 15.03 18.65 -10.76
N LEU A 105 16.08 17.91 -11.12
CA LEU A 105 16.79 16.95 -10.27
C LEU A 105 17.43 17.54 -9.00
N ASP A 106 17.83 18.81 -8.94
CA ASP A 106 18.59 19.31 -7.77
C ASP A 106 17.74 19.55 -6.51
N ALA A 107 16.44 19.82 -6.66
CA ALA A 107 15.55 20.01 -5.50
C ALA A 107 15.13 18.68 -4.87
N ILE A 108 15.08 17.62 -5.69
CA ILE A 108 14.42 16.35 -5.39
C ILE A 108 15.44 15.20 -5.35
N ARG A 109 16.68 15.36 -5.85
CA ARG A 109 17.79 14.38 -5.94
C ARG A 109 17.81 13.29 -4.85
N GLY A 110 17.51 12.05 -5.22
CA GLY A 110 17.34 10.94 -4.26
C GLY A 110 15.94 10.87 -3.64
N SER A 111 14.95 11.50 -4.26
CA SER A 111 13.54 11.42 -3.93
C SER A 111 12.76 11.09 -5.20
N TYR A 112 11.68 10.34 -5.04
CA TYR A 112 10.81 9.86 -6.12
C TYR A 112 9.95 11.01 -6.69
N GLY A 113 8.98 10.71 -7.55
CA GLY A 113 8.14 11.70 -8.21
C GLY A 113 7.09 12.38 -7.30
N PRO A 114 6.07 13.02 -7.90
CA PRO A 114 4.93 13.59 -7.17
C PRO A 114 4.21 12.57 -6.28
N ASP A 115 4.16 11.32 -6.71
CA ASP A 115 3.56 10.18 -6.01
C ASP A 115 4.12 9.99 -4.59
N GLU A 116 5.41 10.26 -4.38
CA GLU A 116 6.08 10.14 -3.07
C GLU A 116 6.34 11.49 -2.38
N ASN A 117 6.23 12.61 -3.10
CA ASN A 117 6.57 13.93 -2.57
C ASN A 117 5.40 14.90 -2.42
N GLY A 118 4.37 14.84 -3.27
CA GLY A 118 3.26 15.78 -3.27
C GLY A 118 2.47 15.81 -1.95
N MET A 119 2.33 16.99 -1.34
CA MET A 119 1.59 17.13 -0.07
C MET A 119 0.98 18.52 0.10
N TYR A 120 0.46 19.08 -0.99
CA TYR A 120 0.04 20.48 -1.03
C TYR A 120 -1.08 20.78 -0.04
N VAL A 121 -0.86 21.77 0.83
CA VAL A 121 -1.85 22.28 1.80
C VAL A 121 -2.19 23.75 1.58
N GLY A 122 -1.36 24.47 0.83
CA GLY A 122 -1.53 25.90 0.57
C GLY A 122 -1.18 26.80 1.76
N GLY A 123 -0.95 28.09 1.45
CA GLY A 123 -0.47 29.06 2.42
C GLY A 123 -1.43 29.33 3.59
N LEU A 124 -2.73 29.44 3.32
CA LEU A 124 -3.73 29.70 4.37
C LEU A 124 -3.78 28.56 5.39
N THR A 125 -3.85 27.32 4.94
CA THR A 125 -3.84 26.14 5.82
C THR A 125 -2.57 26.07 6.65
N ALA A 126 -1.41 26.38 6.06
CA ALA A 126 -0.14 26.44 6.79
C ALA A 126 -0.16 27.51 7.89
N VAL A 127 -0.68 28.71 7.60
CA VAL A 127 -0.82 29.79 8.60
C VAL A 127 -1.78 29.40 9.72
N LEU A 128 -2.94 28.83 9.38
CA LEU A 128 -3.92 28.35 10.37
C LEU A 128 -3.34 27.24 11.24
N ALA A 129 -2.56 26.33 10.65
CA ALA A 129 -1.85 25.30 11.39
C ALA A 129 -0.85 25.90 12.37
N ILE A 130 -0.08 26.93 11.98
CA ILE A 130 0.83 27.63 12.90
C ILE A 130 0.07 28.26 14.07
N ILE A 131 -1.06 28.92 13.82
CA ILE A 131 -1.91 29.48 14.88
C ILE A 131 -2.39 28.38 15.83
N GLY A 132 -2.85 27.24 15.30
CA GLY A 132 -3.26 26.09 16.09
C GLY A 132 -2.13 25.47 16.90
N MET A 133 -0.92 25.38 16.33
CA MET A 133 0.27 24.88 17.04
C MET A 133 0.63 25.79 18.22
N ILE A 134 0.65 27.11 18.04
CA ILE A 134 0.94 28.07 19.12
C ILE A 134 -0.07 27.94 20.27
N TYR A 135 -1.34 27.70 19.94
CA TYR A 135 -2.37 27.45 20.95
C TYR A 135 -2.17 26.13 21.68
N LEU A 136 -1.93 25.04 20.94
CA LEU A 136 -1.70 23.73 21.53
C LEU A 136 -0.40 23.66 22.34
N ALA A 137 0.62 24.46 22.02
CA ALA A 137 1.85 24.51 22.80
C ALA A 137 1.60 24.81 24.29
N ARG A 138 0.54 25.58 24.58
CA ARG A 138 0.15 25.94 25.95
C ARG A 138 -0.85 24.96 26.57
N LYS A 139 -1.50 24.11 25.78
CA LYS A 139 -2.58 23.22 26.22
C LYS A 139 -2.16 21.76 26.27
N ASP A 140 -1.48 21.30 25.22
CA ASP A 140 -1.01 19.94 25.07
C ASP A 140 0.24 19.88 24.18
N TRP A 141 1.41 20.09 24.78
CA TRP A 141 2.69 20.03 24.09
C TRP A 141 3.01 18.64 23.52
N ARG A 142 2.33 17.59 23.99
CA ARG A 142 2.64 16.19 23.60
C ARG A 142 2.30 15.94 22.15
N ILE A 143 1.19 16.50 21.66
CA ILE A 143 0.81 16.40 20.24
C ILE A 143 1.86 17.09 19.36
N LEU A 144 2.40 18.23 19.81
CA LEU A 144 3.50 18.90 19.11
C LEU A 144 4.78 18.07 19.13
N ALA A 145 5.07 17.37 20.22
CA ALA A 145 6.22 16.46 20.29
C ALA A 145 6.06 15.30 19.29
N ILE A 146 4.87 14.71 19.19
CA ILE A 146 4.57 13.68 18.18
C ILE A 146 4.76 14.25 16.78
N PHE A 147 4.20 15.43 16.50
CA PHE A 147 4.38 16.10 15.22
C PHE A 147 5.87 16.32 14.90
N GLY A 148 6.65 16.81 15.87
CA GLY A 148 8.10 16.99 15.73
C GLY A 148 8.83 15.69 15.40
N VAL A 149 8.48 14.57 16.04
CA VAL A 149 9.05 13.25 15.73
C VAL A 149 8.75 12.84 14.28
N PHE A 150 7.50 13.02 13.83
CA PHE A 150 7.13 12.71 12.44
C PHE A 150 7.75 13.68 11.43
N CYS A 151 7.97 14.94 11.80
CA CYS A 151 8.80 15.87 11.01
C CYS A 151 10.22 15.32 10.85
N LEU A 152 10.87 14.87 11.94
CA LEU A 152 12.22 14.30 11.84
C LEU A 152 12.25 13.05 10.95
N PHE A 153 11.20 12.21 11.01
CA PHE A 153 11.10 11.04 10.13
C PHE A 153 11.03 11.43 8.65
N ILE A 154 10.17 12.37 8.26
CA ILE A 154 9.98 12.68 6.82
C ILE A 154 11.21 13.34 6.18
N PHE A 155 12.08 13.99 6.96
CA PHE A 155 13.37 14.51 6.47
C PHE A 155 14.44 13.42 6.34
N GLY A 156 14.24 12.26 6.98
CA GLY A 156 15.00 11.04 6.76
C GLY A 156 16.52 11.20 6.84
N ASP A 157 17.21 10.62 5.85
CA ASP A 157 18.67 10.55 5.75
C ASP A 157 19.32 11.89 5.39
N ARG A 158 18.53 12.93 5.06
CA ARG A 158 19.03 14.28 4.80
C ARG A 158 19.32 15.08 6.08
N LEU A 159 18.89 14.59 7.25
CA LEU A 159 19.30 15.15 8.53
C LEU A 159 20.65 14.58 8.99
N PRO A 160 21.51 15.37 9.66
CA PRO A 160 22.76 14.86 10.24
C PRO A 160 22.53 13.69 11.21
N VAL A 161 21.41 13.71 11.95
CA VAL A 161 20.96 12.62 12.82
C VAL A 161 19.62 12.11 12.28
N SER A 162 19.66 11.04 11.49
CA SER A 162 18.48 10.44 10.86
C SER A 162 17.78 9.48 11.82
N LEU A 163 16.62 9.90 12.35
CA LEU A 163 15.74 9.03 13.14
C LEU A 163 15.22 7.86 12.29
N TRP A 164 15.02 8.09 10.99
CA TRP A 164 14.65 7.06 10.03
C TRP A 164 15.72 5.97 9.91
N ALA A 165 17.00 6.34 9.77
CA ALA A 165 18.11 5.39 9.71
C ALA A 165 18.21 4.53 10.97
N LEU A 166 17.88 5.09 12.15
CA LEU A 166 17.83 4.33 13.40
C LEU A 166 16.70 3.31 13.40
N VAL A 167 15.47 3.73 13.06
CA VAL A 167 14.29 2.85 13.09
C VAL A 167 14.36 1.76 12.03
N ARG A 168 14.99 2.02 10.87
CA ARG A 168 15.24 1.01 9.83
C ARG A 168 16.09 -0.17 10.30
N ARG A 169 16.74 -0.11 11.47
CA ARG A 169 17.44 -1.27 12.05
C ARG A 169 16.48 -2.29 12.68
N LEU A 170 15.22 -1.91 12.92
CA LEU A 170 14.22 -2.78 13.51
C LEU A 170 13.61 -3.74 12.46
N PRO A 171 13.10 -4.90 12.89
CA PRO A 171 12.28 -5.76 12.03
C PRO A 171 11.12 -4.98 11.40
N VAL A 172 10.67 -5.38 10.22
CA VAL A 172 9.62 -4.71 9.41
C VAL A 172 10.08 -3.38 8.79
N TYR A 173 10.71 -2.48 9.55
CA TYR A 173 11.14 -1.18 9.03
C TYR A 173 12.32 -1.27 8.06
N HIS A 174 13.21 -2.26 8.20
CA HIS A 174 14.27 -2.51 7.20
C HIS A 174 13.73 -2.94 5.82
N SER A 175 12.45 -3.35 5.75
CA SER A 175 11.74 -3.70 4.51
C SER A 175 10.94 -2.53 3.93
N MET A 176 10.93 -1.38 4.61
CA MET A 176 10.21 -0.19 4.17
C MET A 176 11.08 0.70 3.27
N ARG A 177 10.47 1.16 2.18
CA ARG A 177 10.98 2.24 1.32
C ARG A 177 10.62 3.61 1.86
N VAL A 178 11.52 4.57 1.58
CA VAL A 178 11.26 6.02 1.52
C VAL A 178 10.65 6.63 2.80
N ALA A 179 11.45 7.44 3.49
CA ALA A 179 11.05 8.13 4.72
C ALA A 179 9.85 9.10 4.52
N GLN A 180 9.70 9.65 3.31
CA GLN A 180 8.63 10.59 2.94
C GLN A 180 7.24 9.98 3.13
N ARG A 181 7.09 8.65 3.07
CA ARG A 181 5.81 7.96 3.30
C ARG A 181 5.25 8.18 4.70
N LEU A 182 6.07 8.56 5.70
CA LEU A 182 5.58 8.94 7.02
C LEU A 182 4.81 10.28 7.03
N ARG A 183 4.76 11.00 5.89
CA ARG A 183 4.01 12.26 5.73
C ARG A 183 2.51 12.12 5.98
N PHE A 184 1.93 10.93 5.89
CA PHE A 184 0.49 10.73 6.18
C PHE A 184 0.14 11.19 7.61
N VAL A 185 0.96 10.84 8.60
CA VAL A 185 0.76 11.28 9.98
C VAL A 185 1.07 12.77 10.13
N PHE A 186 2.11 13.26 9.46
CA PHE A 186 2.42 14.68 9.40
C PHE A 186 1.22 15.51 8.90
N LEU A 187 0.62 15.12 7.77
CA LEU A 187 -0.52 15.80 7.17
C LEU A 187 -1.77 15.72 8.03
N MET A 188 -2.04 14.55 8.65
CA MET A 188 -3.15 14.39 9.59
C MET A 188 -3.01 15.36 10.78
N LEU A 189 -1.82 15.47 11.37
CA LEU A 189 -1.56 16.38 12.48
C LEU A 189 -1.60 17.85 12.04
N LEU A 190 -1.10 18.17 10.85
CA LEU A 190 -1.17 19.51 10.28
C LEU A 190 -2.61 19.95 10.04
N ALA A 191 -3.47 19.05 9.56
CA ALA A 191 -4.90 19.28 9.41
C ALA A 191 -5.58 19.50 10.77
N LEU A 192 -5.24 18.70 11.78
CA LEU A 192 -5.72 18.90 13.16
C LEU A 192 -5.34 20.28 13.69
N PHE A 193 -4.09 20.71 13.51
CA PHE A 193 -3.64 22.04 13.92
C PHE A 193 -4.37 23.15 13.17
N SER A 194 -4.58 23.00 11.87
CA SER A 194 -5.37 23.96 11.09
C SER A 194 -6.79 24.10 11.65
N GLY A 195 -7.45 23.00 12.02
CA GLY A 195 -8.77 23.02 12.67
C GLY A 195 -8.80 23.79 13.99
N PHE A 196 -7.76 23.66 14.83
CA PHE A 196 -7.62 24.49 16.04
C PHE A 196 -7.39 25.96 15.68
N GLY A 197 -6.59 26.26 14.66
CA GLY A 197 -6.39 27.61 14.14
C GLY A 197 -7.71 28.27 13.72
N ILE A 198 -8.51 27.56 12.93
CA ILE A 198 -9.85 28.00 12.50
C ILE A 198 -10.72 28.30 13.72
N THR A 199 -10.76 27.37 14.68
CA THR A 199 -11.57 27.52 15.90
C THR A 199 -11.18 28.77 16.70
N LEU A 200 -9.88 29.10 16.76
CA LEU A 200 -9.40 30.27 17.50
C LEU A 200 -9.73 31.58 16.81
N VAL A 201 -9.52 31.65 15.50
CA VAL A 201 -9.88 32.83 14.70
C VAL A 201 -11.38 33.06 14.79
N TRP A 202 -12.18 32.01 14.61
CA TRP A 202 -13.64 32.03 14.77
C TRP A 202 -14.06 32.58 16.15
N LYS A 203 -13.49 32.04 17.24
CA LYS A 203 -13.79 32.49 18.60
C LYS A 203 -13.42 33.97 18.81
N LYS A 204 -12.30 34.44 18.26
CA LYS A 204 -11.90 35.85 18.37
C LYS A 204 -12.85 36.78 17.62
N ILE A 205 -13.28 36.41 16.41
CA ILE A 205 -14.27 37.16 15.63
C ILE A 205 -15.60 37.23 16.42
N MET A 206 -16.05 36.11 16.98
CA MET A 206 -17.29 36.05 17.78
C MET A 206 -17.19 36.80 19.11
N ALA A 207 -16.07 36.72 19.83
CA ALA A 207 -15.88 37.45 21.08
C ALA A 207 -15.87 38.97 20.87
N GLY A 208 -15.28 39.43 19.75
CA GLY A 208 -15.36 40.83 19.33
C GLY A 208 -16.78 41.28 18.95
N PHE A 209 -17.70 40.36 18.68
CA PHE A 209 -19.10 40.66 18.36
C PHE A 209 -20.00 40.71 19.61
N PHE A 210 -19.79 39.81 20.59
CA PHE A 210 -20.61 39.72 21.82
C PHE A 210 -20.08 40.53 23.01
N SER A 211 -18.93 41.21 22.88
CA SER A 211 -18.42 42.10 23.93
C SER A 211 -19.35 43.30 24.13
N SER A 212 -19.87 43.44 25.35
CA SER A 212 -20.92 44.38 25.76
C SER A 212 -20.53 45.88 25.69
N GLY A 213 -19.27 46.21 25.41
CA GLY A 213 -18.74 47.58 25.41
C GLY A 213 -18.57 48.26 24.04
N ILE A 214 -18.98 47.64 22.93
CA ILE A 214 -18.62 48.12 21.59
C ILE A 214 -19.76 48.90 20.91
N LYS A 215 -19.46 50.10 20.39
CA LYS A 215 -20.39 51.01 19.67
C LYS A 215 -21.18 50.27 18.58
N ALA A 216 -22.46 50.62 18.40
CA ALA A 216 -23.42 49.96 17.50
C ALA A 216 -22.92 49.70 16.06
N GLY A 217 -22.03 50.53 15.51
CA GLY A 217 -21.43 50.33 14.18
C GLY A 217 -20.54 49.08 14.06
N HIS A 218 -19.86 48.67 15.14
CA HIS A 218 -19.00 47.47 15.13
C HIS A 218 -19.81 46.17 15.27
N ARG A 219 -21.06 46.24 15.77
CA ARG A 219 -21.96 45.08 15.79
C ARG A 219 -22.31 44.61 14.38
N ARG A 220 -22.33 45.50 13.37
CA ARG A 220 -22.54 45.10 11.96
C ARG A 220 -21.29 44.51 11.29
N LEU A 221 -20.10 44.71 11.84
CA LEU A 221 -18.83 44.25 11.25
C LEU A 221 -18.56 42.76 11.54
N GLY A 222 -19.03 42.24 12.68
CA GLY A 222 -18.84 40.83 13.06
C GLY A 222 -19.37 39.82 12.04
N PRO A 223 -20.64 39.91 11.58
CA PRO A 223 -21.19 39.03 10.54
C PRO A 223 -20.43 39.14 9.22
N ILE A 224 -19.97 40.33 8.84
CA ILE A 224 -19.18 40.56 7.62
C ILE A 224 -17.81 39.87 7.73
N LEU A 225 -17.11 40.02 8.86
CA LEU A 225 -15.84 39.34 9.11
C LEU A 225 -16.00 37.82 9.17
N LEU A 226 -17.10 37.33 9.75
CA LEU A 226 -17.40 35.91 9.82
C LEU A 226 -17.69 35.32 8.43
N ALA A 227 -18.52 36.01 7.64
CA ALA A 227 -18.81 35.64 6.26
C ALA A 227 -17.55 35.69 5.40
N GLY A 228 -16.72 36.73 5.55
CA GLY A 228 -15.43 36.86 4.87
C GLY A 228 -14.45 35.75 5.24
N PHE A 229 -14.32 35.42 6.53
CA PHE A 229 -13.46 34.33 6.98
C PHE A 229 -13.97 32.97 6.48
N THR A 230 -15.29 32.73 6.55
CA THR A 230 -15.91 31.49 6.03
C THR A 230 -15.71 31.38 4.52
N GLY A 231 -15.89 32.49 3.78
CA GLY A 231 -15.61 32.57 2.35
C GLY A 231 -14.14 32.29 2.02
N LEU A 232 -13.21 32.79 2.83
CA LEU A 232 -11.79 32.52 2.67
C LEU A 232 -11.44 31.04 2.86
N ILE A 233 -12.04 30.39 3.87
CA ILE A 233 -11.90 28.94 4.09
C ILE A 233 -12.48 28.15 2.90
N ALA A 234 -13.66 28.54 2.42
CA ALA A 234 -14.30 27.91 1.26
C ALA A 234 -13.45 28.06 -0.01
N LEU A 235 -12.91 29.27 -0.28
CA LEU A 235 -12.01 29.51 -1.41
C LEU A 235 -10.73 28.69 -1.31
N ASN A 236 -10.16 28.55 -0.11
CA ASN A 236 -8.99 27.71 0.09
C ASN A 236 -9.29 26.23 -0.14
N ALA A 237 -10.44 25.73 0.31
CA ALA A 237 -10.88 24.37 0.03
C ALA A 237 -11.08 24.13 -1.48
N ILE A 238 -11.73 25.07 -2.18
CA ILE A 238 -11.90 25.03 -3.64
C ILE A 238 -10.54 25.02 -4.34
N HIS A 239 -9.60 25.86 -3.90
CA HIS A 239 -8.25 25.90 -4.46
C HIS A 239 -7.51 24.57 -4.27
N MET A 240 -7.60 23.96 -3.09
CA MET A 240 -7.00 22.65 -2.84
C MET A 240 -7.66 21.55 -3.68
N ILE A 241 -8.98 21.57 -3.86
CA ILE A 241 -9.69 20.63 -4.74
C ILE A 241 -9.18 20.79 -6.18
N PHE A 242 -9.04 22.02 -6.67
CA PHE A 242 -8.54 22.28 -8.01
C PHE A 242 -7.09 21.82 -8.21
N VAL A 243 -6.20 22.09 -7.27
CA VAL A 243 -4.79 21.65 -7.35
C VAL A 243 -4.71 20.11 -7.37
N ASN A 244 -5.47 19.43 -6.53
CA ASN A 244 -5.46 17.97 -6.45
C ASN A 244 -6.19 17.30 -7.63
N SER A 245 -7.20 17.95 -8.23
CA SER A 245 -7.92 17.38 -9.39
C SER A 245 -7.05 17.27 -10.63
N LEU A 246 -6.02 18.11 -10.76
CA LEU A 246 -5.05 18.03 -11.86
C LEU A 246 -4.35 16.67 -11.90
N ILE A 247 -4.02 16.08 -10.73
CA ILE A 247 -3.39 14.76 -10.67
C ILE A 247 -4.29 13.69 -11.28
N PHE A 248 -5.59 13.72 -10.97
CA PHE A 248 -6.55 12.76 -11.53
C PHE A 248 -6.74 12.93 -13.02
N ARG A 249 -6.79 14.18 -13.51
CA ARG A 249 -6.84 14.47 -14.94
C ARG A 249 -5.60 13.94 -15.66
N ASP A 250 -4.43 14.14 -15.06
CA ASP A 250 -3.15 13.74 -15.65
C ASP A 250 -2.92 12.21 -15.58
N ALA A 251 -3.50 11.52 -14.59
CA ALA A 251 -3.32 10.07 -14.38
C ALA A 251 -4.04 9.18 -15.41
N PHE A 252 -5.14 9.66 -16.00
CA PHE A 252 -5.97 8.88 -16.94
C PHE A 252 -5.93 9.47 -18.36
N SER A 253 -4.76 9.95 -18.80
CA SER A 253 -4.60 10.56 -20.11
C SER A 253 -4.47 9.55 -21.26
N ILE A 254 -4.06 8.31 -20.96
CA ILE A 254 -3.88 7.24 -21.95
C ILE A 254 -5.11 6.34 -21.95
N GLN A 255 -5.75 6.17 -23.11
CA GLN A 255 -6.89 5.27 -23.21
C GLN A 255 -6.45 3.81 -23.03
N PRO A 256 -7.16 3.00 -22.24
CA PRO A 256 -6.86 1.58 -22.12
C PRO A 256 -6.91 0.87 -23.47
N LEU A 257 -5.93 0.00 -23.72
CA LEU A 257 -5.97 -0.88 -24.88
C LEU A 257 -7.22 -1.76 -24.84
N LYS A 258 -7.98 -1.76 -25.93
CA LYS A 258 -9.15 -2.64 -26.07
C LYS A 258 -8.67 -4.07 -26.27
N THR A 259 -9.05 -4.96 -25.37
CA THR A 259 -8.78 -6.40 -25.48
C THR A 259 -9.95 -7.20 -24.92
N VAL A 260 -10.04 -8.47 -25.33
CA VAL A 260 -11.01 -9.44 -24.82
C VAL A 260 -10.27 -10.38 -23.88
N ALA A 261 -10.97 -10.89 -22.86
CA ALA A 261 -10.38 -11.86 -21.96
C ALA A 261 -10.03 -13.16 -22.72
N HIS A 262 -8.77 -13.58 -22.66
CA HIS A 262 -8.29 -14.84 -23.21
C HIS A 262 -8.17 -15.90 -22.11
N THR A 263 -8.38 -17.17 -22.47
CA THR A 263 -8.29 -18.30 -21.53
C THR A 263 -6.92 -18.98 -21.55
N ASP A 264 -6.18 -18.85 -22.65
CA ASP A 264 -4.91 -19.54 -22.83
C ASP A 264 -3.81 -18.83 -22.05
N PHE A 265 -3.32 -19.48 -20.99
CA PHE A 265 -2.23 -18.95 -20.19
C PHE A 265 -0.91 -19.05 -20.94
N LYS A 266 -0.09 -17.99 -20.87
CA LYS A 266 1.29 -17.97 -21.39
C LYS A 266 2.21 -17.14 -20.51
N GLN A 267 3.44 -17.58 -20.33
CA GLN A 267 4.50 -16.80 -19.70
C GLN A 267 5.18 -15.91 -20.73
N ILE A 268 5.27 -14.61 -20.49
CA ILE A 268 6.00 -13.64 -21.30
C ILE A 268 7.29 -13.21 -20.59
N SER A 269 8.30 -12.79 -21.34
CA SER A 269 9.58 -12.33 -20.80
C SER A 269 9.40 -11.05 -19.98
N PHE A 270 8.80 -10.03 -20.57
CA PHE A 270 8.53 -8.74 -19.95
C PHE A 270 7.09 -8.30 -20.27
N SER A 271 6.48 -7.52 -19.37
CA SER A 271 5.24 -6.84 -19.74
C SER A 271 5.60 -5.65 -20.63
N LEU A 272 4.92 -5.51 -21.76
CA LEU A 272 5.02 -4.30 -22.56
C LEU A 272 4.49 -3.09 -21.78
N ASN A 273 4.79 -1.90 -22.29
CA ASN A 273 4.10 -0.68 -21.93
C ASN A 273 3.21 -0.26 -23.10
N TYR A 274 2.29 0.65 -22.86
CA TYR A 274 1.53 1.31 -23.92
C TYR A 274 1.33 2.79 -23.63
N ASP A 275 1.26 3.55 -24.70
CA ASP A 275 0.99 4.99 -24.72
C ASP A 275 -0.21 5.32 -25.65
N ASN A 276 -0.36 6.58 -26.03
CA ASN A 276 -1.43 7.02 -26.94
C ASN A 276 -1.28 6.51 -28.38
N THR A 277 -0.11 5.98 -28.74
CA THR A 277 0.21 5.46 -30.08
C THR A 277 0.09 3.93 -30.16
N GLY A 278 0.14 3.23 -29.02
CA GLY A 278 -0.09 1.80 -28.93
C GLY A 278 0.88 1.12 -27.95
N LEU A 279 1.16 -0.16 -28.19
CA LEU A 279 2.18 -0.90 -27.45
C LEU A 279 3.57 -0.36 -27.79
N VAL A 280 4.37 -0.13 -26.76
CA VAL A 280 5.76 0.33 -26.88
C VAL A 280 6.67 -0.61 -26.10
N GLU A 281 7.84 -0.91 -26.68
CA GLU A 281 8.95 -1.51 -25.94
C GLU A 281 9.50 -0.49 -24.93
N GLU A 282 9.96 -0.98 -23.79
CA GLU A 282 10.33 -0.21 -22.61
C GLU A 282 11.11 1.07 -22.94
N ASP A 283 10.47 2.24 -22.76
CA ASP A 283 11.15 3.53 -22.79
C ASP A 283 11.50 3.92 -21.36
N GLU A 284 12.78 3.80 -20.99
CA GLU A 284 13.33 4.24 -19.70
C GLU A 284 13.02 5.72 -19.40
N GLN A 285 12.59 6.51 -20.40
CA GLN A 285 12.42 7.96 -20.29
C GLN A 285 10.95 8.42 -20.22
N ASP A 286 9.96 7.54 -20.39
CA ASP A 286 8.54 7.90 -20.23
C ASP A 286 7.96 7.44 -18.88
N PRO A 287 7.87 8.33 -17.87
CA PRO A 287 7.30 7.99 -16.56
C PRO A 287 5.78 7.73 -16.60
N ILE A 288 5.12 7.92 -17.75
CA ILE A 288 3.65 7.82 -17.89
C ILE A 288 3.23 6.39 -18.26
N SER A 289 3.97 5.74 -19.14
CA SER A 289 3.63 4.42 -19.68
C SER A 289 4.18 3.25 -18.84
N SER A 290 5.00 3.53 -17.81
CA SER A 290 5.61 2.50 -16.97
C SER A 290 4.57 1.59 -16.31
N GLY A 291 4.59 0.30 -16.69
CA GLY A 291 3.67 -0.71 -16.20
C GLY A 291 2.24 -0.56 -16.75
N SER A 292 2.00 0.27 -17.76
CA SER A 292 0.62 0.52 -18.22
C SER A 292 -0.03 -0.75 -18.79
N ALA A 293 0.72 -1.63 -19.46
CA ALA A 293 0.15 -2.85 -20.05
C ALA A 293 -0.06 -4.01 -19.07
N TYR A 294 0.18 -3.86 -17.75
CA TYR A 294 -0.09 -4.95 -16.80
C TYR A 294 -1.56 -5.40 -16.84
N TYR A 295 -2.51 -4.46 -16.93
CA TYR A 295 -3.93 -4.80 -17.04
C TYR A 295 -4.26 -5.47 -18.38
N TYR A 296 -3.60 -5.05 -19.46
CA TYR A 296 -3.72 -5.68 -20.77
C TYR A 296 -3.20 -7.12 -20.74
N SER A 297 -2.02 -7.36 -20.17
CA SER A 297 -1.45 -8.70 -19.95
C SER A 297 -2.35 -9.57 -19.09
N TYR A 298 -2.96 -9.01 -18.03
CA TYR A 298 -3.94 -9.71 -17.20
C TYR A 298 -5.14 -10.19 -18.00
N LEU A 299 -5.74 -9.33 -18.83
CA LEU A 299 -6.88 -9.72 -19.68
C LEU A 299 -6.49 -10.78 -20.71
N ASN A 300 -5.24 -10.76 -21.21
CA ASN A 300 -4.74 -11.80 -22.11
C ASN A 300 -4.31 -13.09 -21.40
N ASN A 301 -4.47 -13.19 -20.07
CA ASN A 301 -4.01 -14.30 -19.25
C ASN A 301 -2.50 -14.57 -19.38
N TRP A 302 -1.70 -13.51 -19.46
CA TRP A 302 -0.25 -13.59 -19.55
C TRP A 302 0.41 -13.39 -18.18
N GLY A 303 1.32 -14.29 -17.83
CA GLY A 303 2.19 -14.17 -16.65
C GLY A 303 3.57 -13.64 -17.04
N THR A 304 4.19 -12.80 -16.22
CA THR A 304 5.55 -12.28 -16.50
C THR A 304 6.60 -13.12 -15.77
N SER A 305 7.56 -13.66 -16.50
CA SER A 305 8.55 -14.63 -15.99
C SER A 305 9.97 -14.06 -15.82
N ALA A 306 10.43 -13.18 -16.71
CA ALA A 306 11.82 -12.70 -16.71
C ALA A 306 11.98 -11.36 -16.00
N ASP A 307 11.10 -10.37 -16.23
CA ASP A 307 11.17 -9.06 -15.59
C ASP A 307 9.88 -8.64 -14.90
N CYS A 308 9.55 -9.34 -13.82
CA CYS A 308 8.69 -8.76 -12.81
C CYS A 308 9.56 -7.90 -11.88
N LEU A 309 9.09 -6.68 -11.55
CA LEU A 309 9.64 -5.80 -10.49
C LEU A 309 9.54 -6.42 -9.07
N SER A 310 9.72 -7.74 -8.96
CA SER A 310 9.85 -8.45 -7.71
C SER A 310 11.23 -8.13 -7.12
N HIS A 311 11.23 -7.26 -6.13
CA HIS A 311 12.37 -7.00 -5.26
C HIS A 311 12.65 -8.16 -4.29
N TYR A 312 12.07 -9.33 -4.58
CA TYR A 312 12.18 -10.55 -3.82
C TYR A 312 13.20 -11.41 -4.56
N GLY A 313 14.29 -11.82 -3.88
CA GLY A 313 15.35 -12.66 -4.45
C GLY A 313 14.93 -14.11 -4.72
N LEU A 314 13.71 -14.33 -5.18
CA LEU A 314 13.21 -15.64 -5.56
C LEU A 314 13.84 -16.05 -6.90
N PRO A 315 14.31 -17.31 -7.03
CA PRO A 315 14.80 -17.82 -8.31
C PRO A 315 13.72 -17.74 -9.38
N ARG A 316 14.08 -17.32 -10.61
CA ARG A 316 13.19 -17.25 -11.77
C ARG A 316 13.51 -18.42 -12.70
N ASN A 317 12.79 -19.54 -12.55
CA ASN A 317 13.03 -20.76 -13.35
C ASN A 317 12.02 -20.94 -14.49
N ALA A 318 10.84 -20.32 -14.38
CA ALA A 318 9.82 -20.33 -15.44
C ALA A 318 10.39 -19.67 -16.71
N GLN A 319 10.10 -20.28 -17.86
CA GLN A 319 10.56 -19.84 -19.17
C GLN A 319 9.46 -19.08 -19.88
N ALA A 320 9.79 -17.98 -20.54
CA ALA A 320 8.84 -17.31 -21.42
C ALA A 320 8.53 -18.16 -22.66
N TYR A 321 7.37 -17.98 -23.27
CA TYR A 321 6.88 -18.79 -24.40
C TYR A 321 7.77 -18.69 -25.65
N ASP A 322 8.54 -17.61 -25.77
CA ASP A 322 9.46 -17.29 -26.84
C ASP A 322 10.91 -17.73 -26.55
N SER A 323 11.19 -18.26 -25.34
CA SER A 323 12.49 -18.82 -24.98
C SER A 323 12.79 -20.10 -25.77
N ILE A 324 14.06 -20.29 -26.17
CA ILE A 324 14.51 -21.54 -26.81
C ILE A 324 14.40 -22.76 -25.88
N ASP A 325 14.43 -22.53 -24.57
CA ASP A 325 14.30 -23.57 -23.53
C ASP A 325 12.84 -23.84 -23.14
N TYR A 326 11.87 -23.15 -23.76
CA TYR A 326 10.45 -23.31 -23.48
C TYR A 326 9.93 -24.67 -23.95
N LYS A 327 9.24 -25.39 -23.05
CA LYS A 327 8.70 -26.73 -23.30
C LYS A 327 7.17 -26.79 -23.28
N GLY A 328 6.50 -25.63 -23.19
CA GLY A 328 5.08 -25.52 -22.91
C GLY A 328 4.80 -25.14 -21.45
N GLU A 329 3.63 -24.54 -21.19
CA GLU A 329 3.21 -24.19 -19.81
C GLU A 329 3.01 -25.43 -18.94
N LEU A 330 2.65 -26.53 -19.58
CA LEU A 330 2.51 -27.83 -18.99
C LEU A 330 3.17 -28.84 -19.93
N TYR A 331 4.05 -29.69 -19.42
CA TYR A 331 4.73 -30.70 -20.23
C TYR A 331 5.14 -31.93 -19.41
N PHE A 332 5.35 -33.05 -20.10
CA PHE A 332 5.89 -34.26 -19.50
C PHE A 332 7.41 -34.32 -19.67
N ALA A 333 8.15 -34.59 -18.59
CA ALA A 333 9.60 -34.63 -18.63
C ALA A 333 10.14 -35.81 -19.47
N GLY A 334 9.45 -36.95 -19.46
CA GLY A 334 9.79 -38.12 -20.29
C GLY A 334 9.36 -37.99 -21.75
N GLY A 335 8.41 -37.09 -22.05
CA GLY A 335 7.94 -36.80 -23.42
C GLY A 335 7.10 -37.91 -24.07
N SER A 336 6.91 -39.05 -23.41
CA SER A 336 6.12 -40.18 -23.93
C SER A 336 4.61 -39.98 -23.71
N SER A 337 4.23 -39.26 -22.66
CA SER A 337 2.84 -38.93 -22.32
C SER A 337 2.39 -37.61 -22.96
N LYS A 338 1.07 -37.43 -23.14
CA LYS A 338 0.49 -36.24 -23.80
C LYS A 338 -0.52 -35.52 -22.91
N ILE A 339 -0.58 -34.21 -23.03
CA ILE A 339 -1.63 -33.36 -22.47
C ILE A 339 -2.71 -33.21 -23.53
N ILE A 340 -3.95 -33.56 -23.20
CA ILE A 340 -5.10 -33.46 -24.10
C ILE A 340 -5.67 -32.04 -24.02
N ARG A 341 -5.91 -31.58 -22.80
CA ARG A 341 -6.48 -30.27 -22.50
C ARG A 341 -5.99 -29.82 -21.13
N SER A 342 -5.85 -28.52 -20.95
CA SER A 342 -5.61 -27.92 -19.63
C SER A 342 -6.43 -26.67 -19.45
N GLU A 343 -6.78 -26.38 -18.20
CA GLU A 343 -7.40 -25.13 -17.78
C GLU A 343 -6.59 -24.52 -16.65
N TRP A 344 -6.43 -23.21 -16.71
CA TRP A 344 -5.58 -22.45 -15.80
C TRP A 344 -6.38 -21.34 -15.12
N THR A 345 -6.29 -21.31 -13.79
CA THR A 345 -6.68 -20.16 -12.96
C THR A 345 -5.53 -19.81 -12.02
N PRO A 346 -5.54 -18.61 -11.40
CA PRO A 346 -4.45 -18.21 -10.49
C PRO A 346 -4.20 -19.17 -9.32
N ASN A 347 -5.19 -19.96 -8.91
CA ASN A 347 -5.09 -20.86 -7.75
C ASN A 347 -5.31 -22.35 -8.07
N LYS A 348 -5.65 -22.70 -9.31
CA LYS A 348 -5.99 -24.07 -9.71
C LYS A 348 -5.62 -24.30 -11.17
N ILE A 349 -5.00 -25.46 -11.42
CA ILE A 349 -4.64 -25.91 -12.76
C ILE A 349 -5.19 -27.33 -12.91
N THR A 350 -5.94 -27.58 -13.97
CA THR A 350 -6.45 -28.91 -14.30
C THR A 350 -5.95 -29.35 -15.64
N ALA A 351 -5.58 -30.62 -15.76
CA ALA A 351 -5.12 -31.19 -17.01
C ALA A 351 -5.73 -32.57 -17.23
N GLU A 352 -6.26 -32.77 -18.44
CA GLU A 352 -6.59 -34.08 -18.98
C GLU A 352 -5.35 -34.63 -19.68
N VAL A 353 -4.95 -35.84 -19.31
CA VAL A 353 -3.67 -36.42 -19.72
C VAL A 353 -3.89 -37.81 -20.32
N LYS A 354 -3.05 -38.14 -21.30
CA LYS A 354 -2.93 -39.47 -21.88
C LYS A 354 -1.55 -40.02 -21.52
N MET A 355 -1.51 -40.82 -20.47
CA MET A 355 -0.29 -41.46 -19.99
C MET A 355 0.04 -42.69 -20.82
N ARG A 356 1.31 -42.86 -21.21
CA ARG A 356 1.82 -44.12 -21.78
C ARG A 356 2.44 -45.02 -20.72
N GLU A 357 3.16 -44.39 -19.81
CA GLU A 357 3.86 -44.98 -18.67
C GLU A 357 3.81 -44.00 -17.50
N LYS A 358 4.43 -44.34 -16.38
CA LYS A 358 4.60 -43.41 -15.27
C LYS A 358 5.54 -42.28 -15.71
N ASP A 359 5.08 -41.03 -15.63
CA ASP A 359 5.82 -39.87 -16.12
C ASP A 359 5.68 -38.68 -15.16
N ARG A 360 6.56 -37.71 -15.27
CA ARG A 360 6.56 -36.49 -14.46
C ARG A 360 5.92 -35.35 -15.25
N LEU A 361 4.78 -34.89 -14.77
CA LEU A 361 4.17 -33.65 -15.23
C LEU A 361 4.91 -32.46 -14.60
N VAL A 362 5.34 -31.52 -15.43
CA VAL A 362 6.04 -30.30 -15.02
C VAL A 362 5.21 -29.11 -15.48
N LEU A 363 5.04 -28.15 -14.57
CA LEU A 363 4.42 -26.87 -14.83
C LEU A 363 5.50 -25.82 -14.98
N ASN A 364 5.38 -24.96 -15.97
CA ASN A 364 6.27 -23.82 -16.21
C ASN A 364 6.01 -22.68 -15.21
N GLN A 365 6.10 -23.01 -13.94
CA GLN A 365 5.89 -22.13 -12.80
C GLN A 365 6.85 -22.54 -11.70
N ASN A 366 7.44 -21.54 -11.02
CA ASN A 366 8.32 -21.78 -9.89
C ASN A 366 7.62 -22.62 -8.81
N TYR A 367 8.35 -23.59 -8.27
CA TYR A 367 7.89 -24.35 -7.12
C TYR A 367 7.82 -23.44 -5.88
N TYR A 368 6.72 -23.55 -5.13
CA TYR A 368 6.57 -22.96 -3.81
C TYR A 368 5.76 -23.90 -2.88
N PRO A 369 6.06 -24.00 -1.58
CA PRO A 369 5.28 -24.84 -0.66
C PRO A 369 3.80 -24.42 -0.58
N GLY A 370 2.88 -25.38 -0.48
CA GLY A 370 1.43 -25.13 -0.39
C GLY A 370 0.63 -25.56 -1.62
N TRP A 371 1.29 -25.98 -2.70
CA TRP A 371 0.64 -26.67 -3.80
C TRP A 371 0.29 -28.12 -3.44
N HIS A 372 -0.88 -28.55 -3.85
CA HIS A 372 -1.39 -29.91 -3.71
C HIS A 372 -1.78 -30.43 -5.08
N ALA A 373 -1.69 -31.75 -5.27
CA ALA A 373 -2.11 -32.41 -6.51
C ALA A 373 -3.00 -33.61 -6.22
N GLU A 374 -4.04 -33.80 -7.03
CA GLU A 374 -5.04 -34.84 -6.87
C GLU A 374 -5.48 -35.35 -8.25
N SER A 375 -5.62 -36.67 -8.43
CA SER A 375 -6.20 -37.23 -9.65
C SER A 375 -7.71 -37.00 -9.72
N ASN A 376 -8.29 -37.26 -10.89
CA ASN A 376 -9.74 -37.35 -11.06
C ASN A 376 -10.41 -38.42 -10.18
N THR A 377 -9.67 -39.42 -9.69
CA THR A 377 -10.16 -40.45 -8.75
C THR A 377 -10.01 -40.07 -7.28
N GLY A 378 -9.46 -38.89 -6.98
CA GLY A 378 -9.26 -38.40 -5.61
C GLY A 378 -7.95 -38.85 -4.95
N LYS A 379 -7.07 -39.56 -5.68
CA LYS A 379 -5.76 -39.95 -5.17
C LYS A 379 -4.87 -38.72 -5.10
N SER A 380 -4.33 -38.43 -3.92
CA SER A 380 -3.39 -37.33 -3.72
C SER A 380 -1.99 -37.70 -4.19
N TYR A 381 -1.29 -36.72 -4.76
CA TYR A 381 0.08 -36.85 -5.25
C TYR A 381 0.99 -35.82 -4.58
N PRO A 382 2.21 -36.21 -4.19
CA PRO A 382 3.19 -35.26 -3.69
C PRO A 382 3.59 -34.30 -4.81
N VAL A 383 3.62 -33.01 -4.47
CA VAL A 383 4.09 -31.96 -5.36
C VAL A 383 5.55 -31.68 -5.06
N GLU A 384 6.39 -31.81 -6.08
CA GLU A 384 7.85 -31.81 -5.96
C GLU A 384 8.48 -30.71 -6.81
N LYS A 385 9.67 -30.26 -6.38
CA LYS A 385 10.52 -29.36 -7.15
C LYS A 385 11.29 -30.15 -8.21
N TYR A 386 11.13 -29.80 -9.49
CA TYR A 386 11.93 -30.33 -10.59
C TYR A 386 12.63 -29.19 -11.32
N ARG A 387 13.95 -29.09 -11.18
CA ARG A 387 14.76 -28.00 -11.75
C ARG A 387 14.23 -26.58 -11.40
N GLY A 388 13.72 -26.41 -10.19
CA GLY A 388 13.13 -25.13 -9.77
C GLY A 388 11.64 -24.96 -10.07
N LEU A 389 11.08 -25.81 -10.93
CA LEU A 389 9.68 -25.78 -11.34
C LEU A 389 8.79 -26.71 -10.52
N LEU A 390 7.51 -26.40 -10.51
CA LEU A 390 6.44 -27.19 -9.93
C LEU A 390 6.24 -28.49 -10.72
N SER A 391 6.21 -29.65 -10.06
CA SER A 391 6.04 -30.94 -10.74
C SER A 391 5.33 -32.00 -9.90
N VAL A 392 4.79 -33.01 -10.58
CA VAL A 392 4.11 -34.16 -9.98
C VAL A 392 4.46 -35.42 -10.74
N GLN A 393 4.79 -36.51 -10.06
CA GLN A 393 4.88 -37.84 -10.69
C GLN A 393 3.49 -38.45 -10.81
N ILE A 394 3.07 -38.81 -12.01
CA ILE A 394 1.73 -39.30 -12.32
C ILE A 394 1.82 -40.76 -12.79
N ASP A 395 0.95 -41.60 -12.25
CA ASP A 395 0.87 -43.02 -12.62
C ASP A 395 0.15 -43.20 -13.96
N ARG A 396 0.37 -44.35 -14.61
CA ARG A 396 -0.17 -44.64 -15.95
C ARG A 396 -1.70 -44.63 -16.00
N GLU A 397 -2.39 -45.00 -14.92
CA GLU A 397 -3.86 -45.10 -14.93
C GLU A 397 -4.56 -43.74 -14.83
N VAL A 398 -3.82 -42.66 -14.54
CA VAL A 398 -4.41 -41.33 -14.36
C VAL A 398 -4.76 -40.73 -15.72
N THR A 399 -6.01 -40.29 -15.85
CA THR A 399 -6.51 -39.60 -17.05
C THR A 399 -6.76 -38.10 -16.81
N GLY A 400 -6.76 -37.65 -15.56
CA GLY A 400 -6.88 -36.25 -15.20
C GLY A 400 -6.21 -35.93 -13.88
N ILE A 401 -5.58 -34.77 -13.80
CA ILE A 401 -4.88 -34.27 -12.62
C ILE A 401 -5.30 -32.84 -12.34
N ARG A 402 -5.43 -32.51 -11.06
CA ARG A 402 -5.74 -31.18 -10.55
C ARG A 402 -4.64 -30.75 -9.60
N LEU A 403 -4.02 -29.61 -9.87
CA LEU A 403 -3.12 -28.93 -8.96
C LEU A 403 -3.84 -27.70 -8.38
N PHE A 404 -3.72 -27.47 -7.09
CA PHE A 404 -4.31 -26.29 -6.46
C PHE A 404 -3.44 -25.76 -5.32
N TYR A 405 -3.45 -24.44 -5.16
CA TYR A 405 -2.64 -23.75 -4.16
C TYR A 405 -3.46 -23.47 -2.90
N ARG A 406 -3.07 -24.07 -1.77
CA ARG A 406 -3.73 -23.91 -0.47
C ARG A 406 -2.68 -23.93 0.65
N PRO A 407 -1.96 -22.83 0.88
CA PRO A 407 -0.94 -22.77 1.93
C PRO A 407 -1.58 -22.85 3.32
N THR A 408 -0.90 -23.54 4.24
CA THR A 408 -1.37 -23.78 5.61
C THR A 408 -1.57 -22.47 6.37
N GLU A 409 -0.70 -21.49 6.16
CA GLU A 409 -0.72 -20.19 6.84
C GLU A 409 -1.95 -19.37 6.45
N PHE A 410 -2.43 -19.52 5.21
CA PHE A 410 -3.68 -18.90 4.78
C PHE A 410 -4.88 -19.51 5.52
N VAL A 411 -4.92 -20.84 5.64
CA VAL A 411 -6.02 -21.53 6.35
C VAL A 411 -6.04 -21.15 7.83
N ILE A 412 -4.88 -21.15 8.49
CA ILE A 412 -4.76 -20.72 9.90
C ILE A 412 -5.19 -19.26 10.05
N GLY A 413 -4.69 -18.37 9.17
CA GLY A 413 -5.03 -16.96 9.20
C GLY A 413 -6.52 -16.72 8.99
N LEU A 414 -7.15 -17.44 8.06
CA LEU A 414 -8.59 -17.39 7.82
C LEU A 414 -9.39 -17.81 9.05
N LEU A 415 -9.01 -18.92 9.71
CA LEU A 415 -9.67 -19.38 10.94
C LEU A 415 -9.57 -18.34 12.05
N ILE A 416 -8.38 -17.76 12.27
CA ILE A 416 -8.18 -16.69 13.28
C ILE A 416 -9.06 -15.48 12.95
N THR A 417 -9.08 -15.02 11.70
CA THR A 417 -9.91 -13.90 11.26
C THR A 417 -11.39 -14.19 11.50
N VAL A 418 -11.89 -15.36 11.09
CA VAL A 418 -13.30 -15.76 11.26
C VAL A 418 -13.68 -15.83 12.75
N VAL A 419 -12.88 -16.50 13.58
CA VAL A 419 -13.12 -16.57 15.02
C VAL A 419 -13.12 -15.17 15.66
N THR A 420 -12.19 -14.31 15.26
CA THR A 420 -12.12 -12.93 15.75
C THR A 420 -13.35 -12.12 15.36
N CYS A 421 -13.85 -12.27 14.13
CA CYS A 421 -15.10 -11.67 13.68
C CYS A 421 -16.31 -12.17 14.49
N LEU A 422 -16.44 -13.48 14.68
CA LEU A 422 -17.54 -14.08 15.44
C LEU A 422 -17.54 -13.62 16.91
N ILE A 423 -16.39 -13.63 17.58
CA ILE A 423 -16.25 -13.14 18.96
C ILE A 423 -16.61 -11.65 19.02
N SER A 424 -16.09 -10.84 18.09
CA SER A 424 -16.33 -9.40 18.05
C SER A 424 -17.80 -9.06 17.83
N MET A 425 -18.47 -9.77 16.91
CA MET A 425 -19.92 -9.64 16.70
C MET A 425 -20.69 -10.05 17.96
N GLY A 426 -20.31 -11.15 18.61
CA GLY A 426 -20.93 -11.57 19.87
C GLY A 426 -20.78 -10.53 20.99
N VAL A 427 -19.63 -9.85 21.08
CA VAL A 427 -19.42 -8.75 22.04
C VAL A 427 -20.24 -7.51 21.69
N ILE A 428 -20.39 -7.18 20.41
CA ILE A 428 -21.17 -6.00 19.96
C ILE A 428 -22.67 -6.22 20.12
N ILE A 429 -23.16 -7.42 19.79
CA ILE A 429 -24.60 -7.75 19.76
C ILE A 429 -25.15 -8.02 21.15
N ARG A 430 -24.31 -8.39 22.13
CA ARG A 430 -24.77 -8.57 23.52
C ARG A 430 -25.42 -7.28 24.03
N PRO A 431 -26.74 -7.27 24.30
CA PRO A 431 -27.38 -6.11 24.89
C PRO A 431 -26.73 -5.85 26.24
N GLY A 432 -26.33 -4.59 26.46
CA GLY A 432 -25.57 -4.18 27.63
C GLY A 432 -26.25 -4.65 28.93
N ARG A 433 -25.46 -5.28 29.78
CA ARG A 433 -25.64 -5.19 31.23
C ARG A 433 -24.81 -4.03 31.74
#